data_AF-A0A2G1VKI1-F1
#
_entry.id   AF-A0A2G1VKI1-F1
#
_cell.length_a   1.000
_cell.length_b   1.000
_cell.length_c   1.000
_cell.angle_alpha   90.00
_cell.angle_beta   90.00
_cell.angle_gamma   90.00
#
_symmetry.space_group_name_H-M   'P 1'
#
loop_
_entity.id
_entity.type
_entity.pdbx_description
1 polymer ?
#
loop_
_entity_poly.entity_id
_entity_poly.type
_entity_poly.pdbx_seq_one_letter_code
_entity_poly.pdbx_strand_id
1 'polypeptide(L)'
;MQFLNGITLLLVYQLVGEITVRLLGLPIPGPVLGMVMLFITLMIRGRTPESVDQASSALLSHLSLLFVPAGVGMMAHFGRIADEWVPITLALLLSTVITMVATALIMQVTTRWFTKPLAENGKHDE
;
A
#
# COMPACT_ATOMS: atom_id res chain seq x y z
N MET A 1 22.42 -10.80 11.22
CA MET A 1 21.49 -11.80 10.63
C MET A 1 20.04 -11.30 10.54
N GLN A 2 19.57 -10.43 11.45
CA GLN A 2 18.19 -9.91 11.44
C GLN A 2 17.76 -9.34 10.08
N PHE A 3 18.57 -8.48 9.46
CA PHE A 3 18.30 -7.95 8.11
C PHE A 3 18.08 -9.04 7.05
N LEU A 4 18.95 -10.05 6.97
CA LEU A 4 18.84 -11.13 5.99
C LEU A 4 17.58 -11.96 6.21
N ASN A 5 17.24 -12.24 7.48
CA ASN A 5 16.00 -12.94 7.83
C ASN A 5 14.77 -12.11 7.44
N GLY A 6 14.83 -10.78 7.62
CA GLY A 6 13.78 -9.85 7.21
C GLY A 6 13.55 -9.85 5.72
N ILE A 7 14.60 -9.62 4.93
CA ILE A 7 14.54 -9.67 3.46
C ILE A 7 14.05 -11.04 2.98
N THR A 8 14.55 -12.13 3.55
CA THR A 8 14.11 -13.48 3.16
C THR A 8 12.61 -13.65 3.41
N LEU A 9 12.09 -13.22 4.56
CA LEU A 9 10.65 -13.22 4.83
C LEU A 9 9.88 -12.39 3.81
N LEU A 10 10.31 -11.15 3.55
CA LEU A 10 9.68 -10.28 2.55
C LEU A 10 9.64 -10.93 1.16
N LEU A 11 10.76 -11.53 0.72
CA LEU A 11 10.87 -12.20 -0.57
C LEU A 11 10.07 -13.51 -0.64
N VAL A 12 9.94 -14.25 0.46
CA VAL A 12 9.10 -15.45 0.50
C VAL A 12 7.63 -15.07 0.34
N TYR A 13 7.15 -14.07 1.08
CA TYR A 13 5.76 -13.60 0.91
C TYR A 13 5.50 -13.02 -0.48
N GLN A 14 6.46 -12.26 -1.02
CA GLN A 14 6.44 -11.78 -2.40
C GLN A 14 6.30 -12.93 -3.39
N LEU A 15 7.14 -13.97 -3.27
CA LEU A 15 7.17 -15.12 -4.17
C LEU A 15 5.89 -15.95 -4.08
N VAL A 16 5.39 -16.19 -2.87
CA VAL A 16 4.12 -16.91 -2.65
C VAL A 16 2.96 -16.11 -3.24
N GLY A 17 2.94 -14.78 -3.06
CA GLY A 17 1.95 -13.91 -3.69
C GLY A 17 1.99 -13.97 -5.21
N GLU A 18 3.19 -13.90 -5.81
CA GLU A 18 3.38 -14.01 -7.26
C GLU A 18 2.93 -15.37 -7.82
N ILE A 19 3.31 -16.47 -7.17
CA ILE A 19 2.87 -17.82 -7.55
C ILE A 19 1.35 -17.92 -7.48
N THR A 20 0.75 -17.42 -6.39
CA THR A 20 -0.70 -17.48 -6.17
C THR A 20 -1.46 -16.67 -7.22
N VAL A 21 -1.02 -15.43 -7.50
CA VAL A 21 -1.60 -14.59 -8.55
C VAL A 21 -1.52 -15.27 -9.91
N ARG A 22 -0.37 -15.85 -10.26
CA ARG A 22 -0.20 -16.54 -11.55
C ARG A 22 -1.04 -17.79 -11.68
N LEU A 23 -1.17 -18.58 -10.62
CA LEU A 23 -1.98 -19.81 -10.62
C LEU A 23 -3.49 -19.50 -10.70
N LEU A 24 -3.94 -18.44 -10.03
CA LEU A 24 -5.35 -18.05 -9.98
C LEU A 24 -5.76 -17.06 -11.10
N GLY A 25 -4.79 -16.53 -11.85
CA GLY A 25 -5.04 -15.55 -12.91
C GLY A 25 -5.59 -14.21 -12.40
N LEU A 26 -5.20 -13.79 -11.19
CA LEU A 26 -5.76 -12.58 -10.57
C LEU A 26 -5.22 -11.30 -11.25
N PRO A 27 -6.06 -10.27 -11.48
CA PRO A 27 -5.65 -9.01 -12.10
C PRO A 27 -5.00 -8.05 -11.07
N ILE A 28 -4.09 -8.57 -10.24
CA ILE A 28 -3.36 -7.79 -9.25
C ILE A 28 -1.87 -8.16 -9.30
N PRO A 29 -0.95 -7.24 -9.00
CA PRO A 29 0.46 -7.62 -8.89
C PRO A 29 0.69 -8.62 -7.74
N GLY A 30 1.48 -9.66 -7.97
CA GLY A 30 1.95 -10.59 -6.94
C GLY A 30 2.46 -9.93 -5.65
N PRO A 31 3.27 -8.85 -5.72
CA PRO A 31 3.69 -8.12 -4.52
C PRO A 31 2.55 -7.65 -3.62
N VAL A 32 1.44 -7.18 -4.20
CA VAL A 32 0.29 -6.68 -3.44
C VAL A 32 -0.35 -7.81 -2.64
N LEU A 33 -0.50 -8.99 -3.27
CA LEU A 33 -1.01 -10.16 -2.58
C LEU A 33 -0.06 -10.64 -1.47
N GLY A 34 1.26 -10.64 -1.74
CA GLY A 34 2.27 -10.97 -0.74
C GLY A 34 2.22 -10.07 0.49
N MET A 35 2.00 -8.76 0.30
CA MET A 35 1.80 -7.79 1.40
C MET A 35 0.55 -8.12 2.22
N VAL A 36 -0.57 -8.46 1.58
CA VAL A 36 -1.81 -8.83 2.27
C VAL A 36 -1.59 -10.12 3.10
N MET A 37 -0.92 -11.13 2.53
CA MET A 37 -0.61 -12.38 3.24
C MET A 37 0.33 -12.16 4.44
N LEU A 38 1.35 -11.32 4.27
CA LEU A 38 2.24 -10.93 5.36
C LEU A 38 1.46 -10.19 6.44
N PHE A 39 0.61 -9.23 6.06
CA PHE A 39 -0.22 -8.47 6.98
C PHE A 39 -1.14 -9.37 7.80
N ILE A 40 -1.84 -10.33 7.18
CA ILE A 40 -2.66 -11.33 7.88
C ILE A 40 -1.81 -12.11 8.89
N THR A 41 -0.61 -12.52 8.49
CA THR A 41 0.31 -13.23 9.39
C THR A 41 0.75 -12.37 10.58
N LEU A 42 1.01 -11.08 10.36
CA LEU A 42 1.34 -10.13 11.42
C LEU A 42 0.16 -9.91 12.37
N MET A 43 -1.06 -9.81 11.85
CA MET A 43 -2.27 -9.71 12.68
C MET A 43 -2.43 -10.95 13.57
N ILE A 44 -2.29 -12.16 13.03
CA ILE A 44 -2.38 -13.41 13.81
C ILE A 44 -1.27 -13.47 14.87
N ARG A 45 -0.07 -13.01 14.54
CA ARG A 45 1.06 -13.00 15.48
C ARG A 45 0.95 -11.90 16.54
N GLY A 46 0.22 -10.82 16.27
CA GLY A 46 0.07 -9.67 17.18
C GLY A 46 1.34 -8.83 17.36
N ARG A 47 2.43 -9.12 16.65
CA ARG A 47 3.69 -8.36 16.70
C ARG A 47 4.50 -8.46 15.41
N THR A 48 5.20 -7.37 15.10
CA THR A 48 6.16 -7.30 14.00
C THR A 48 7.55 -7.74 14.49
N PRO A 49 8.23 -8.70 13.84
CA PRO A 49 9.59 -9.06 14.16
C PRO A 49 10.53 -7.91 13.83
N GLU A 50 11.51 -7.66 14.70
CA GLU A 50 12.58 -6.68 14.46
C GLU A 50 13.29 -6.90 13.11
N SER A 51 13.43 -8.16 12.67
CA SER A 51 14.03 -8.49 11.38
C SER A 51 13.26 -7.91 10.20
N VAL A 52 11.93 -8.02 10.22
CA VAL A 52 11.06 -7.50 9.14
C VAL A 52 11.10 -5.97 9.16
N ASP A 53 10.98 -5.38 10.35
CA ASP A 53 11.00 -3.92 10.53
C ASP A 53 12.33 -3.29 10.06
N GLN A 54 13.46 -3.88 10.43
CA GLN A 54 14.79 -3.44 10.00
C GLN A 54 14.95 -3.55 8.47
N ALA A 55 14.51 -4.67 7.87
CA ALA A 55 14.61 -4.88 6.43
C ALA A 55 13.69 -3.94 5.64
N SER A 56 12.42 -3.78 6.05
CA SER A 56 11.49 -2.88 5.39
C SER A 56 11.92 -1.43 5.51
N SER A 57 12.38 -1.00 6.68
CA SER A 57 12.87 0.37 6.90
C SER A 57 14.09 0.68 6.04
N ALA A 58 15.04 -0.26 5.93
CA ALA A 58 16.19 -0.11 5.05
C ALA A 58 15.77 0.00 3.57
N LEU A 59 14.87 -0.86 3.08
CA LEU A 59 14.35 -0.80 1.71
C LEU A 59 13.61 0.52 1.44
N LEU A 60 12.76 0.97 2.39
CA LEU A 60 12.04 2.23 2.30
C LEU A 60 13.00 3.43 2.26
N SER A 61 14.07 3.41 3.07
CA SER A 61 15.07 4.48 3.07
C SER A 61 15.83 4.60 1.74
N HIS A 62 15.87 3.52 0.95
CA HIS A 62 16.55 3.45 -0.34
C HIS A 62 15.56 3.28 -1.51
N LEU A 63 14.27 3.60 -1.30
CA LEU A 63 13.23 3.40 -2.32
C LEU A 63 13.54 4.15 -3.62
N SER A 64 14.16 5.32 -3.54
CA SER A 64 14.56 6.09 -4.72
C SER A 64 15.46 5.27 -5.66
N LEU A 65 16.37 4.46 -5.11
CA LEU A 65 17.22 3.55 -5.89
C LEU A 65 16.41 2.39 -6.49
N LEU A 66 15.43 1.87 -5.77
CA LEU A 66 14.54 0.82 -6.25
C LEU A 66 13.59 1.29 -7.37
N PHE A 67 13.32 2.60 -7.45
CA PHE A 67 12.53 3.18 -8.54
C PHE A 67 13.35 3.48 -9.81
N VAL A 68 14.69 3.52 -9.73
CA VAL A 68 15.54 3.75 -10.92
C VAL A 68 15.27 2.72 -12.03
N PRO A 69 15.26 1.40 -11.78
CA PRO A 69 14.96 0.41 -12.82
C PRO A 69 13.57 0.59 -13.44
N ALA A 70 12.56 0.92 -12.64
CA ALA A 70 11.22 1.20 -13.13
C ALA A 70 11.18 2.45 -14.03
N GLY A 71 11.89 3.51 -13.63
CA GLY A 71 12.04 4.73 -14.42
C GLY A 71 12.77 4.51 -15.74
N VAL A 72 13.89 3.77 -15.73
CA VAL A 72 14.64 3.42 -16.94
C VAL A 72 13.78 2.56 -17.88
N GLY A 73 12.98 1.64 -17.33
CA GLY A 73 12.01 0.87 -18.12
C GLY A 73 11.00 1.75 -18.85
N MET A 74 10.52 2.83 -18.23
CA MET A 74 9.61 3.78 -18.88
C MET A 74 10.28 4.56 -20.02
N MET A 75 11.60 4.79 -19.97
CA MET A 75 12.31 5.49 -21.03
C MET A 75 12.27 4.75 -22.38
N ALA A 76 12.06 3.42 -22.38
CA ALA A 76 11.82 2.66 -23.62
C ALA A 76 10.55 3.13 -24.38
N HIS A 77 9.62 3.79 -23.69
CA HIS A 77 8.39 4.35 -24.27
C HIS A 77 8.35 5.88 -24.20
N PHE A 78 9.51 6.54 -24.05
CA PHE A 78 9.60 7.98 -23.84
C PHE A 78 8.90 8.81 -24.92
N GLY A 79 8.96 8.39 -26.19
CA GLY A 79 8.27 9.09 -27.29
C GLY A 79 6.77 9.23 -27.08
N ARG A 80 6.07 8.15 -26.70
CA ARG A 80 4.62 8.21 -26.40
C ARG A 80 4.31 9.06 -25.18
N ILE A 81 5.15 8.95 -24.14
CA ILE A 81 4.99 9.76 -22.93
C ILE A 81 5.18 11.24 -23.25
N ALA A 82 6.12 11.59 -24.15
CA ALA A 82 6.37 12.95 -24.59
C ALA A 82 5.25 13.50 -25.47
N ASP A 83 4.58 12.68 -26.26
CA ASP A 83 3.43 13.12 -27.06
C ASP A 83 2.16 13.32 -26.20
N GLU A 84 1.98 12.50 -25.16
CA GLU A 84 0.80 12.49 -24.30
C GLU A 84 1.06 13.05 -22.87
N TRP A 85 2.12 13.83 -22.68
CA TRP A 85 2.51 14.29 -21.33
C TRP A 85 1.42 15.13 -20.64
N VAL A 86 0.66 15.93 -21.40
CA VAL A 86 -0.45 16.75 -20.89
C VAL A 86 -1.58 15.86 -20.35
N PRO A 87 -2.23 14.98 -21.16
CA PRO A 87 -3.29 14.12 -20.65
C PRO A 87 -2.80 13.18 -19.53
N ILE A 88 -1.57 12.66 -19.61
CA ILE A 88 -1.00 11.82 -18.53
C ILE A 88 -0.91 12.62 -17.22
N THR A 89 -0.31 13.81 -17.24
CA THR A 89 -0.12 14.63 -16.04
C THR A 89 -1.46 15.05 -15.45
N LEU A 90 -2.40 15.46 -16.29
CA LEU A 90 -3.74 15.86 -15.86
C LEU A 90 -4.49 14.67 -15.24
N ALA A 91 -4.44 13.50 -15.88
CA ALA A 91 -5.06 12.28 -15.37
C ALA A 91 -4.49 11.89 -14.01
N LEU A 92 -3.16 11.91 -13.84
CA LEU A 92 -2.50 11.57 -12.58
C LEU A 92 -2.87 12.53 -11.45
N LEU A 93 -2.82 13.84 -11.70
CA LEU A 93 -3.12 14.84 -10.67
C LEU A 93 -4.60 14.80 -10.28
N LEU A 94 -5.51 14.79 -11.27
CA LEU A 94 -6.94 14.73 -11.00
C LEU A 94 -7.32 13.41 -10.33
N SER A 95 -6.84 12.26 -10.81
CA SER A 95 -7.17 10.96 -10.21
C SER A 95 -6.69 10.88 -8.77
N THR A 96 -5.50 11.41 -8.47
CA THR A 96 -4.94 11.41 -7.12
C THR A 96 -5.77 12.28 -6.17
N VAL A 97 -6.11 13.51 -6.60
CA VAL A 97 -6.96 14.41 -5.80
C VAL A 97 -8.34 13.82 -5.58
N ILE A 98 -8.98 13.32 -6.64
CA ILE A 98 -10.30 12.69 -6.57
C ILE A 98 -10.27 11.48 -5.63
N THR A 99 -9.26 10.62 -5.75
CA THR A 99 -9.12 9.44 -4.89
C THR A 99 -8.95 9.84 -3.43
N MET A 100 -8.08 10.82 -3.12
CA MET A 100 -7.89 11.31 -1.75
C MET A 100 -9.18 11.90 -1.17
N VAL A 101 -9.91 12.73 -1.93
CA VAL A 101 -11.19 13.32 -1.49
C VAL A 101 -12.22 12.22 -1.27
N ALA A 102 -12.34 11.26 -2.18
CA ALA A 102 -13.26 10.14 -2.05
C ALA A 102 -12.95 9.29 -0.80
N THR A 103 -11.68 8.92 -0.58
CA THR A 103 -11.26 8.20 0.62
C THR A 103 -11.56 8.98 1.89
N ALA A 104 -11.29 10.30 1.92
CA ALA A 104 -11.59 11.15 3.07
C ALA A 104 -13.09 11.24 3.37
N LEU A 105 -13.94 11.40 2.34
CA LEU A 105 -15.39 11.45 2.49
C LEU A 105 -15.95 10.10 2.98
N ILE A 106 -15.50 8.98 2.41
CA ILE A 106 -15.90 7.65 2.85
C ILE A 106 -15.53 7.45 4.31
N MET A 107 -14.28 7.79 4.70
CA MET A 107 -13.84 7.70 6.09
C MET A 107 -14.68 8.56 7.03
N GLN A 108 -15.06 9.79 6.63
CA GLN A 108 -15.91 10.67 7.41
C GLN A 108 -17.32 10.10 7.59
N VAL A 109 -17.91 9.55 6.53
CA VAL A 109 -19.22 8.90 6.58
C VAL A 109 -19.18 7.67 7.47
N THR A 110 -18.20 6.78 7.26
CA THR A 110 -18.03 5.58 8.08
C THR A 110 -17.81 5.93 9.55
N THR A 111 -16.97 6.92 9.86
CA THR A 111 -16.75 7.36 11.25
C THR A 111 -18.03 7.92 11.87
N ARG A 112 -18.82 8.70 11.13
CA ARG A 112 -20.13 9.17 11.63
C ARG A 112 -21.12 8.04 11.88
N TRP A 113 -21.04 6.94 11.11
CA TRP A 113 -21.91 5.78 11.27
C TRP A 113 -21.51 4.91 12.46
N PHE A 114 -20.21 4.76 12.74
CA PHE A 114 -19.72 3.99 13.87
C PHE A 114 -19.69 4.79 15.19
N THR A 115 -19.48 6.11 15.12
CA THR A 115 -19.45 7.00 16.29
C THR A 115 -20.79 7.73 16.42
N LYS A 116 -21.83 7.01 16.81
CA LYS A 116 -23.10 7.63 17.25
C LYS A 116 -22.81 8.46 18.52
N PRO A 117 -23.28 9.72 18.66
CA PRO A 117 -22.86 10.59 19.76
C PRO A 117 -23.30 10.03 21.11
N LEU A 118 -22.35 9.84 22.02
CA LEU A 118 -22.61 9.73 23.46
C LEU A 118 -22.85 11.15 24.03
N ALA A 119 -23.98 11.76 23.68
CA ALA A 119 -24.55 12.97 24.31
C ALA A 119 -26.04 13.00 23.92
N GLU A 120 -27.05 13.09 24.79
CA GLU A 120 -27.16 13.65 26.14
C GLU A 120 -27.86 12.65 27.09
N ASN A 121 -27.31 12.41 28.27
CA ASN A 121 -28.13 12.10 29.44
C ASN A 121 -27.45 12.66 30.70
N GLY A 122 -27.39 14.00 30.74
CA GLY A 122 -26.94 14.81 31.88
C GLY A 122 -28.00 15.81 32.32
N LYS A 123 -29.28 15.42 32.20
CA LYS A 123 -30.40 16.13 32.83
C LYS A 123 -31.07 15.15 33.79
N HIS A 124 -30.51 15.02 34.97
CA HIS A 124 -31.22 14.82 36.23
C HIS A 124 -30.21 15.18 37.32
N ASP A 125 -30.70 15.92 38.32
CA ASP A 125 -30.07 16.19 39.61
C ASP A 125 -29.30 17.53 39.68
N GLU A 126 -30.04 18.63 39.89
CA GLU A 126 -30.26 19.26 41.21
C GLU A 126 -31.30 20.40 41.13
#